data_AF-A0A0R1YS41-F1
#
_entry.id   AF-A0A0R1YS41-F1
#
_cell.length_a   1.000
_cell.length_b   1.000
_cell.length_c   1.000
_cell.angle_alpha   90.00
_cell.angle_beta   90.00
_cell.angle_gamma   90.00
#
_symmetry.space_group_name_H-M   'P 1'
#
loop_
_entity.id
_entity.type
_entity.pdbx_description
1 polymer ?
#
loop_
_entity_poly.entity_id
_entity_poly.type
_entity_poly.pdbx_seq_one_letter_code
_entity_poly.pdbx_strand_id
1 'polypeptide(L)'
;MKLTKLLLTFLTALIVALCYQEVVRSASSWHPGTPTALRGNWKQKSAVGDGGTRHGYDNKVKIAKHSLEATYFGGMPDLFTHIKWRRINHNTYALHARRFSDGYNHKVHRLTIKRISHNRMYMHLDGHSYFSTRHKPFVRY
;
A
#
# COMPACT_ATOMS: atom_id res chain seq x y z
N MET A 1 -28.38 43.30 35.46
CA MET A 1 -27.86 41.92 35.63
C MET A 1 -28.43 40.87 34.67
N LYS A 2 -29.61 41.06 34.06
CA LYS A 2 -30.23 40.04 33.17
C LYS A 2 -29.61 39.99 31.76
N LEU A 3 -29.23 41.14 31.19
CA LEU A 3 -28.69 41.24 29.83
C LEU A 3 -27.26 40.67 29.69
N THR A 4 -26.40 40.94 30.68
CA THR A 4 -25.01 40.45 30.70
C THR A 4 -24.91 38.94 30.83
N LYS A 5 -25.79 38.32 31.62
CA LYS A 5 -25.88 36.85 31.71
C LYS A 5 -26.33 36.24 30.38
N LEU A 6 -27.27 36.89 29.68
CA LEU A 6 -27.81 36.43 28.40
C LEU A 6 -26.76 36.49 27.29
N LEU A 7 -25.99 37.59 27.23
CA LEU A 7 -24.84 37.76 26.34
C LEU A 7 -23.75 36.71 26.59
N LEU A 8 -23.44 36.43 27.86
CA LEU A 8 -22.44 35.43 28.22
C LEU A 8 -22.85 34.02 27.77
N THR A 9 -24.13 33.65 27.98
CA THR A 9 -24.65 32.34 27.53
C THR A 9 -24.65 32.20 26.01
N PHE A 10 -24.97 33.27 25.28
CA PHE A 10 -24.96 33.27 23.82
C PHE A 10 -23.54 33.12 23.27
N LEU A 11 -22.57 33.81 23.88
CA LEU A 11 -21.16 33.74 23.48
C LEU A 11 -20.59 32.33 23.72
N THR A 12 -20.92 31.69 24.84
CA THR A 12 -20.50 30.31 25.12
C THR A 12 -21.12 29.29 24.17
N ALA A 13 -22.40 29.44 23.81
CA ALA A 13 -23.05 28.56 22.86
C ALA A 13 -22.45 28.69 21.44
N LEU A 14 -22.09 29.92 21.04
CA LEU A 14 -21.46 30.18 19.75
C LEU A 14 -20.05 29.58 19.65
N ILE A 15 -19.26 29.67 20.73
CA ILE A 15 -17.91 29.08 20.77
C ILE A 15 -17.98 27.55 20.68
N VAL A 16 -18.90 26.92 21.40
CA VAL A 16 -19.08 25.46 21.35
C VAL A 16 -19.53 25.01 19.95
N ALA A 17 -20.42 25.76 19.29
CA ALA A 17 -20.87 25.47 17.92
C ALA A 17 -19.74 25.64 16.87
N LEU A 18 -18.85 26.62 17.05
CA LEU A 18 -17.71 26.84 16.15
C LEU A 18 -16.59 25.82 16.36
N CYS A 19 -16.41 25.29 17.57
CA CYS A 19 -15.42 24.26 17.87
C CYS A 19 -15.90 22.83 17.53
N TYR A 20 -17.21 22.63 17.33
CA TYR A 20 -17.81 21.38 16.84
C TYR A 20 -17.78 21.29 15.29
N GLN A 21 -16.65 21.63 14.68
CA GLN A 21 -16.40 21.13 13.33
C GLN A 21 -15.97 19.67 13.48
N GLU A 22 -16.91 18.75 13.24
CA GLU A 22 -16.54 17.36 13.01
C GLU A 22 -15.47 17.35 11.92
N VAL A 23 -14.24 17.02 12.29
CA VAL A 23 -13.24 16.62 11.32
C VAL A 23 -13.76 15.31 10.76
N VAL A 24 -14.59 15.41 9.72
CA VAL A 24 -14.95 14.29 8.86
C VAL A 24 -13.64 13.85 8.26
N ARG A 25 -12.96 12.92 8.96
CA ARG A 25 -11.75 12.27 8.48
C ARG A 25 -12.20 11.44 7.29
N SER A 26 -12.15 12.08 6.12
CA SER A 26 -12.65 11.56 4.85
C SER A 26 -12.32 10.08 4.74
N ALA A 27 -13.37 9.27 4.58
CA ALA A 27 -13.28 7.85 4.31
C ALA A 27 -12.16 7.59 3.29
N SER A 28 -11.31 6.58 3.55
CA SER A 28 -10.08 6.35 2.80
C SER A 28 -10.36 6.29 1.29
N SER A 29 -10.02 7.34 0.56
CA SER A 29 -10.24 7.42 -0.88
C SER A 29 -9.09 6.76 -1.63
N TRP A 30 -9.38 6.34 -2.86
CA TRP A 30 -8.36 5.81 -3.76
C TRP A 30 -7.62 6.97 -4.43
N HIS A 31 -6.30 6.98 -4.29
CA HIS A 31 -5.42 8.00 -4.85
C HIS A 31 -4.64 7.43 -6.05
N PRO A 32 -4.36 8.21 -7.09
CA PRO A 32 -3.55 7.75 -8.21
C PRO A 32 -2.09 7.50 -7.81
N GLY A 33 -1.50 6.46 -8.40
CA GLY A 33 -0.09 6.10 -8.27
C GLY A 33 0.24 5.27 -7.05
N THR A 34 1.46 5.44 -6.52
CA THR A 34 1.96 4.73 -5.34
C THR A 34 2.38 5.71 -4.24
N PRO A 35 2.20 5.37 -2.94
CA PRO A 35 2.75 6.15 -1.84
C PRO A 35 4.27 6.25 -1.93
N THR A 36 4.83 7.44 -1.70
CA THR A 36 6.29 7.66 -1.70
C THR A 36 7.04 6.71 -0.75
N ALA A 37 6.43 6.38 0.40
CA ALA A 37 6.98 5.45 1.40
C ALA A 37 7.24 4.03 0.86
N LEU A 38 6.55 3.62 -0.22
CA LEU A 38 6.69 2.31 -0.84
C LEU A 38 7.62 2.31 -2.06
N ARG A 39 7.88 3.48 -2.66
CA ARG A 39 8.68 3.58 -3.88
C ARG A 39 10.12 3.14 -3.66
N GLY A 40 10.75 2.58 -4.69
CA GLY A 40 12.14 2.13 -4.71
C GLY A 40 12.30 0.68 -5.12
N ASN A 41 13.52 0.17 -4.96
CA ASN A 41 13.87 -1.21 -5.29
C ASN A 41 13.85 -2.08 -4.03
N TRP A 42 13.33 -3.28 -4.19
CA TRP A 42 13.09 -4.23 -3.11
C TRP A 42 13.47 -5.62 -3.56
N LYS A 43 14.06 -6.41 -2.67
CA LYS A 43 14.42 -7.80 -2.96
C LYS A 43 13.98 -8.76 -1.88
N GLN A 44 13.62 -9.97 -2.26
CA GLN A 44 13.22 -11.03 -1.36
C GLN A 44 13.96 -12.31 -1.70
N LYS A 45 14.73 -12.83 -0.73
CA LYS A 45 15.43 -14.11 -0.86
C LYS A 45 14.43 -15.26 -0.92
N SER A 46 14.48 -16.00 -2.02
CA SER A 46 13.78 -17.28 -2.21
C SER A 46 14.78 -18.38 -2.52
N ALA A 47 14.28 -19.61 -2.55
CA ALA A 47 15.07 -20.75 -2.94
C ALA A 47 14.19 -21.76 -3.67
N VAL A 48 14.72 -22.35 -4.73
CA VAL A 48 14.10 -23.42 -5.53
C VAL A 48 14.93 -24.68 -5.31
N GLY A 49 14.24 -25.82 -5.21
CA GLY A 49 14.86 -27.13 -5.15
C GLY A 49 14.82 -27.80 -6.52
N ASP A 50 15.91 -28.43 -6.90
CA ASP A 50 16.07 -29.26 -8.10
C ASP A 50 16.78 -30.55 -7.67
N GLY A 51 16.07 -31.67 -7.70
CA GLY A 51 16.69 -33.01 -7.68
C GLY A 51 17.62 -33.34 -6.50
N GLY A 52 17.56 -32.58 -5.39
CA GLY A 52 18.44 -32.74 -4.22
C GLY A 52 19.27 -31.49 -3.89
N THR A 53 19.37 -30.51 -4.78
CA THR A 53 20.10 -29.26 -4.56
C THR A 53 19.14 -28.09 -4.35
N ARG A 54 19.52 -27.14 -3.48
CA ARG A 54 18.74 -25.93 -3.18
C ARG A 54 19.48 -24.68 -3.64
N HIS A 55 18.95 -24.03 -4.66
CA HIS A 55 19.52 -22.80 -5.22
C HIS A 55 18.82 -21.58 -4.63
N GLY A 56 19.61 -20.66 -4.06
CA GLY A 56 19.11 -19.37 -3.57
C GLY A 56 19.07 -18.33 -4.68
N TYR A 57 18.04 -17.49 -4.70
CA TYR A 57 17.93 -16.35 -5.63
C TYR A 57 17.15 -15.20 -5.00
N ASP A 58 17.32 -14.01 -5.57
CA ASP A 58 16.58 -12.81 -5.18
C ASP A 58 15.45 -12.53 -6.17
N ASN A 59 14.21 -12.53 -5.68
CA ASN A 59 13.11 -11.86 -6.40
C ASN A 59 13.26 -10.36 -6.21
N LYS A 60 13.04 -9.58 -7.26
CA LYS A 60 13.20 -8.12 -7.26
C LYS A 60 11.87 -7.47 -7.56
N VAL A 61 11.60 -6.34 -6.90
CA VAL A 61 10.41 -5.53 -7.11
C VAL A 61 10.83 -4.07 -7.17
N LYS A 62 10.53 -3.42 -8.28
CA LYS A 62 10.72 -1.98 -8.48
C LYS A 62 9.37 -1.29 -8.41
N ILE A 63 9.18 -0.45 -7.40
CA ILE A 63 7.94 0.31 -7.20
C ILE A 63 8.19 1.76 -7.63
N ALA A 64 7.61 2.15 -8.76
CA ALA A 64 7.62 3.52 -9.26
C ALA A 64 6.30 4.24 -8.91
N LYS A 65 6.16 5.51 -9.30
CA LYS A 65 4.95 6.31 -9.03
C LYS A 65 3.69 5.69 -9.67
N HIS A 66 3.80 5.16 -10.90
CA HIS A 66 2.65 4.69 -11.68
C HIS A 66 2.76 3.23 -12.14
N SER A 67 3.84 2.55 -11.75
CA SER A 67 4.08 1.15 -12.10
C SER A 67 4.76 0.39 -10.98
N LEU A 68 4.61 -0.93 -11.01
CA LEU A 68 5.34 -1.88 -10.19
C LEU A 68 5.79 -3.00 -11.10
N GLU A 69 7.08 -3.30 -11.09
CA GLU A 69 7.67 -4.38 -11.88
C GLU A 69 8.26 -5.42 -10.93
N ALA A 70 7.90 -6.69 -11.11
CA ALA A 70 8.29 -7.78 -10.25
C ALA A 70 9.00 -8.88 -11.04
N THR A 71 10.27 -9.13 -10.73
CA THR A 71 11.13 -10.10 -11.42
C THR A 71 11.42 -11.27 -10.50
N TYR A 72 11.32 -12.49 -11.02
CA TYR A 72 11.63 -13.73 -10.30
C TYR A 72 12.50 -14.63 -11.17
N PHE A 73 13.16 -15.61 -10.54
CA PHE A 73 14.08 -16.50 -11.24
C PHE A 73 13.36 -17.35 -12.30
N GLY A 74 13.93 -17.41 -13.50
CA GLY A 74 13.47 -18.27 -14.59
C GLY A 74 12.19 -17.80 -15.32
N GLY A 75 11.69 -16.59 -15.05
CA GLY A 75 10.45 -16.10 -15.63
C GLY A 75 10.52 -14.67 -16.17
N MET A 76 9.54 -14.33 -17.01
CA MET A 76 9.35 -12.97 -17.52
C MET A 76 8.92 -12.03 -16.37
N PRO A 77 9.44 -10.78 -16.33
CA PRO A 77 8.99 -9.79 -15.35
C PRO A 77 7.49 -9.54 -15.44
N ASP A 78 6.89 -9.34 -14.28
CA ASP A 78 5.48 -9.04 -14.12
C ASP A 78 5.27 -7.54 -13.92
N LEU A 79 4.56 -6.90 -14.84
CA LEU A 79 4.38 -5.44 -14.85
C LEU A 79 2.95 -5.07 -14.46
N PHE A 80 2.84 -4.17 -13.48
CA PHE A 80 1.59 -3.60 -13.02
C PHE A 80 1.54 -2.12 -13.38
N THR A 81 0.40 -1.69 -13.92
CA THR A 81 0.14 -0.30 -14.33
C THR A 81 -1.23 0.17 -13.83
N HIS A 82 -1.62 1.41 -14.15
CA HIS A 82 -2.92 1.98 -13.74
C HIS A 82 -3.13 1.94 -12.23
N ILE A 83 -2.05 2.15 -11.48
CA ILE A 83 -2.05 1.96 -10.05
C ILE A 83 -2.91 3.04 -9.38
N LYS A 84 -3.85 2.59 -8.54
CA LYS A 84 -4.51 3.41 -7.53
C LYS A 84 -4.20 2.81 -6.17
N TRP A 85 -4.03 3.64 -5.15
CA TRP A 85 -3.70 3.18 -3.81
C TRP A 85 -4.65 3.74 -2.77
N ARG A 86 -4.79 3.01 -1.67
CA ARG A 86 -5.57 3.41 -0.50
C ARG A 86 -4.82 2.99 0.75
N ARG A 87 -4.71 3.90 1.73
CA ARG A 87 -4.20 3.53 3.06
C ARG A 87 -5.29 2.73 3.78
N ILE A 88 -4.97 1.50 4.17
CA ILE A 88 -5.88 0.67 4.98
C ILE A 88 -5.67 0.97 6.46
N ASN A 89 -4.41 1.04 6.89
CA ASN A 89 -4.03 1.29 8.27
C ASN A 89 -2.62 1.92 8.33
N HIS A 90 -2.09 2.13 9.53
CA HIS A 90 -0.71 2.50 9.75
C HIS A 90 0.22 1.53 8.99
N ASN A 91 1.04 2.09 8.10
CA ASN A 91 1.98 1.39 7.23
C ASN A 91 1.41 0.25 6.36
N THR A 92 0.08 0.19 6.19
CA THR A 92 -0.58 -0.85 5.39
C THR A 92 -1.38 -0.19 4.27
N TYR A 93 -1.10 -0.62 3.04
CA TYR A 93 -1.61 -0.02 1.81
C TYR A 93 -2.23 -1.10 0.93
N ALA A 94 -3.38 -0.80 0.33
CA ALA A 94 -3.92 -1.54 -0.80
C ALA A 94 -3.62 -0.79 -2.08
N LEU A 95 -3.17 -1.50 -3.11
CA LEU A 95 -2.97 -1.01 -4.45
C LEU A 95 -3.88 -1.80 -5.39
N HIS A 96 -4.69 -1.12 -6.17
CA HIS A 96 -5.37 -1.67 -7.34
C HIS A 96 -4.49 -1.40 -8.55
N ALA A 97 -4.23 -2.43 -9.35
CA ALA A 97 -3.41 -2.31 -10.54
C ALA A 97 -3.84 -3.29 -11.63
N ARG A 98 -3.52 -2.96 -12.87
CA ARG A 98 -3.69 -3.85 -14.03
C ARG A 98 -2.38 -4.57 -14.29
N ARG A 99 -2.44 -5.89 -14.38
CA ARG A 99 -1.30 -6.74 -14.68
C ARG A 99 -1.15 -6.89 -16.20
N PHE A 100 0.06 -6.74 -16.70
CA PHE A 100 0.33 -6.80 -18.14
C PHE A 100 -0.04 -8.17 -18.74
N SER A 101 0.24 -9.27 -18.02
CA SER A 101 -0.05 -10.63 -18.49
C SER A 101 -1.53 -10.92 -18.71
N ASP A 102 -2.44 -10.11 -18.16
CA ASP A 102 -3.88 -10.28 -18.33
C ASP A 102 -4.39 -9.69 -19.66
N GLY A 103 -3.53 -8.99 -20.40
CA GLY A 103 -3.85 -8.37 -21.68
C GLY A 103 -5.08 -7.46 -21.61
N TYR A 104 -6.04 -7.70 -22.50
CA TYR A 104 -7.26 -6.88 -22.66
C TYR A 104 -8.36 -7.21 -21.64
N ASN A 105 -8.18 -8.18 -20.75
CA ASN A 105 -9.21 -8.55 -19.76
C ASN A 105 -9.44 -7.44 -18.71
N HIS A 106 -8.59 -6.41 -18.69
CA HIS A 106 -8.66 -5.25 -17.78
C HIS A 106 -8.83 -5.62 -16.30
N LYS A 107 -8.45 -6.85 -15.94
CA LYS A 107 -8.56 -7.39 -14.60
C LYS A 107 -7.77 -6.51 -13.65
N VAL A 108 -8.41 -6.16 -12.54
CA VAL A 108 -7.81 -5.34 -11.50
C VAL A 108 -7.37 -6.26 -10.38
N HIS A 109 -6.07 -6.33 -10.18
CA HIS A 109 -5.42 -7.04 -9.10
C HIS A 109 -5.32 -6.17 -7.85
N ARG A 110 -5.37 -6.79 -6.68
CA ARG A 110 -5.15 -6.13 -5.40
C ARG A 110 -3.81 -6.52 -4.81
N LEU A 111 -2.85 -5.60 -4.83
CA LEU A 111 -1.63 -5.74 -4.03
C LEU A 111 -1.85 -5.18 -2.63
N THR A 112 -1.52 -5.96 -1.60
CA THR A 112 -1.49 -5.47 -0.22
C THR A 112 -0.05 -5.37 0.23
N ILE A 113 0.37 -4.19 0.66
CA ILE A 113 1.74 -3.94 1.11
C ILE A 113 1.70 -3.49 2.57
N LYS A 114 2.38 -4.24 3.44
CA LYS A 114 2.58 -3.89 4.84
C LYS A 114 4.05 -3.54 5.05
N ARG A 115 4.34 -2.26 5.25
CA ARG A 115 5.67 -1.76 5.56
C ARG A 115 5.96 -2.00 7.06
N ILE A 116 7.04 -2.69 7.34
CA ILE A 116 7.46 -3.05 8.71
C ILE A 116 8.42 -1.96 9.23
N SER A 117 9.34 -1.53 8.37
CA SER A 117 10.34 -0.50 8.62
C SER A 117 10.61 0.29 7.34
N HIS A 118 11.55 1.25 7.38
CA HIS A 118 11.89 2.01 6.18
C HIS A 118 12.48 1.16 5.05
N ASN A 119 13.09 0.02 5.39
CA ASN A 119 13.78 -0.90 4.50
C ASN A 119 13.16 -2.30 4.43
N ARG A 120 12.02 -2.57 5.09
CA ARG A 120 11.38 -3.90 5.07
C ARG A 120 9.88 -3.81 4.84
N MET A 121 9.35 -4.70 4.00
CA MET A 121 7.90 -4.80 3.75
C MET A 121 7.46 -6.23 3.41
N TYR A 122 6.19 -6.54 3.69
CA TYR A 122 5.50 -7.70 3.11
C TYR A 122 4.64 -7.23 1.93
N MET A 123 4.49 -8.11 0.94
CA MET A 123 3.63 -7.87 -0.21
C MET A 123 2.85 -9.13 -0.56
N HIS A 124 1.55 -8.92 -0.81
CA HIS A 124 0.59 -9.94 -1.19
C HIS A 124 -0.08 -9.54 -2.50
N LEU A 125 -0.27 -10.48 -3.42
CA LEU A 125 -1.07 -10.34 -4.63
C LEU A 125 -2.35 -11.14 -4.43
N ASP A 126 -3.50 -10.47 -4.54
CA ASP A 126 -4.84 -11.05 -4.38
C ASP A 126 -5.02 -11.86 -3.08
N GLY A 127 -4.33 -11.44 -2.01
CA GLY A 127 -4.39 -12.10 -0.70
C GLY A 127 -3.34 -13.20 -0.49
N HIS A 128 -2.62 -13.60 -1.53
CA HIS A 128 -1.55 -14.59 -1.45
C HIS A 128 -0.18 -13.91 -1.37
N SER A 129 0.77 -14.52 -0.66
CA SER A 129 2.15 -14.01 -0.61
C SER A 129 2.74 -14.02 -2.03
N TYR A 130 3.24 -12.87 -2.49
CA TYR A 130 3.45 -12.69 -3.93
C TYR A 130 4.62 -13.52 -4.52
N PHE A 131 5.66 -13.84 -3.74
CA PHE A 131 6.72 -14.78 -4.19
C PHE A 131 7.16 -15.84 -3.17
N SER A 132 6.85 -15.66 -1.88
CA SER A 132 7.34 -16.57 -0.84
C SER A 132 6.19 -17.35 -0.21
N THR A 133 6.30 -18.67 -0.25
CA THR A 133 5.44 -19.57 0.54
C THR A 133 5.68 -19.47 2.04
N ARG A 134 6.81 -18.89 2.46
CA ARG A 134 7.25 -18.77 3.87
C ARG A 134 7.09 -17.36 4.45
N HIS A 135 6.31 -16.49 3.80
CA HIS A 135 6.02 -15.12 4.27
C HIS A 135 7.30 -14.33 4.63
N LYS A 136 8.31 -14.34 3.76
CA LYS A 136 9.54 -13.55 3.99
C LYS A 136 9.33 -12.07 3.65
N PRO A 137 9.98 -11.11 4.33
CA PRO A 137 9.90 -9.71 3.93
C PRO A 137 10.79 -9.44 2.72
N PHE A 138 10.37 -8.47 1.91
CA PHE A 138 11.24 -7.76 0.99
C PHE A 138 12.13 -6.80 1.78
N VAL A 139 13.36 -6.63 1.32
CA VAL A 139 14.37 -5.71 1.85
C VAL A 139 14.74 -4.71 0.76
N ARG A 140 14.83 -3.43 1.11
CA ARG A 140 15.24 -2.36 0.20
C ARG A 140 16.73 -2.52 -0.18
N TYR A 141 17.09 -2.21 -1.42
CA TYR A 141 18.48 -2.21 -1.91
C TYR A 141 18.72 -1.10 -2.94
#